data_AF-X1TDE5-F1
#
_entry.id   AF-X1TDE5-F1
#
_cell.length_a   1.000
_cell.length_b   1.000
_cell.length_c   1.000
_cell.angle_alpha   90.00
_cell.angle_beta   90.00
_cell.angle_gamma   90.00
#
_symmetry.space_group_name_H-M   'P 1'
#
loop_
_entity.id
_entity.type
_entity.pdbx_description
1 polymer ?
#
loop_
_entity_poly.entity_id
_entity_poly.type
_entity_poly.pdbx_seq_one_letter_code
_entity_poly.pdbx_strand_id
1 'polypeptide(L)'
;EIVKELYENEETYDPSKYDWFKNALTLNKDYYRRNRDLSYIGIGLWYILNIVDASVDAHLFDYDISDELTLHIEPELFPTSRYTHTMGIKFSFRF
;
A
#
# COMPACT_ATOMS: atom_id res chain seq x y z
N GLU A 1 -25.87 -9.01 -23.02
CA GLU A 1 -26.64 -9.15 -24.26
C GLU A 1 -27.68 -10.25 -24.11
N ILE A 2 -27.26 -11.49 -23.87
CA ILE A 2 -28.13 -12.65 -23.57
C ILE A 2 -29.21 -12.35 -22.49
N VAL A 3 -28.86 -11.67 -21.39
CA VAL A 3 -29.84 -11.32 -20.33
C VAL A 3 -30.90 -10.31 -20.80
N LYS A 4 -30.54 -9.40 -21.72
CA LYS A 4 -31.48 -8.43 -22.30
C LYS A 4 -32.38 -9.12 -23.32
N GLU A 5 -31.82 -10.02 -24.10
CA GLU A 5 -32.54 -10.86 -25.07
C GLU A 5 -33.57 -11.79 -24.39
N LEU A 6 -33.28 -12.25 -23.17
CA LEU A 6 -34.23 -12.97 -22.31
C LEU A 6 -35.34 -12.07 -21.71
N TYR A 7 -35.14 -10.75 -21.68
CA TYR A 7 -36.12 -9.78 -21.14
C TYR A 7 -37.06 -9.23 -22.22
N GLU A 8 -36.64 -9.26 -23.49
CA GLU A 8 -37.35 -8.68 -24.63
C GLU A 8 -38.31 -9.66 -25.32
N ASN A 9 -38.11 -10.97 -25.16
CA ASN A 9 -38.97 -12.01 -25.72
C ASN A 9 -39.96 -12.55 -24.65
N GLU A 10 -41.07 -11.84 -24.44
CA GLU A 10 -42.10 -12.20 -23.44
C GLU A 10 -42.82 -13.55 -23.73
N GLU A 11 -42.81 -14.05 -24.97
CA GLU A 11 -43.49 -15.32 -25.34
C GLU A 11 -42.73 -16.59 -24.91
N THR A 12 -41.47 -16.49 -24.49
CA THR A 12 -40.64 -17.64 -24.06
C THR A 12 -40.05 -17.46 -22.67
N TYR A 13 -40.80 -16.81 -21.77
CA TYR A 13 -40.42 -16.64 -20.36
C TYR A 13 -40.47 -17.99 -19.62
N ASP A 14 -39.32 -18.67 -19.55
CA ASP A 14 -39.10 -19.79 -18.64
C ASP A 14 -38.43 -19.25 -17.36
N PRO A 15 -39.20 -19.06 -16.27
CA PRO A 15 -38.69 -18.45 -15.03
C PRO A 15 -37.51 -19.24 -14.44
N SER A 16 -37.42 -20.55 -14.71
CA SER A 16 -36.38 -21.41 -14.17
C SER A 16 -34.98 -21.10 -14.71
N LYS A 17 -34.85 -20.75 -16.00
CA LYS A 17 -33.57 -20.47 -16.65
C LYS A 17 -32.99 -19.13 -16.23
N TYR A 18 -33.86 -18.13 -16.11
CA TYR A 18 -33.47 -16.79 -15.65
C TYR A 18 -32.97 -16.82 -14.21
N ASP A 19 -33.70 -17.52 -13.32
CA ASP A 19 -33.34 -17.61 -11.91
C ASP A 19 -32.02 -18.34 -11.69
N TRP A 20 -31.77 -19.45 -12.38
CA TRP A 20 -30.49 -20.15 -12.30
C TRP A 20 -29.32 -19.24 -12.75
N PHE A 21 -29.48 -18.56 -13.88
CA PHE A 21 -28.42 -17.70 -14.42
C PHE A 21 -28.14 -16.49 -13.51
N LYS A 22 -29.19 -15.85 -13.00
CA LYS A 22 -29.10 -14.75 -12.05
C LYS A 22 -28.45 -15.19 -10.73
N ASN A 23 -28.81 -16.36 -10.22
CA ASN A 23 -28.20 -16.93 -9.02
C ASN A 23 -26.72 -17.26 -9.24
N ALA A 24 -26.37 -17.84 -10.39
CA ALA A 24 -24.97 -18.10 -10.74
C ALA A 24 -24.13 -16.81 -10.80
N LEU A 25 -24.65 -15.74 -11.41
CA LEU A 25 -23.96 -14.44 -11.44
C LEU A 25 -23.84 -13.80 -10.06
N THR A 26 -24.92 -13.85 -9.28
CA THR A 26 -24.94 -13.29 -7.92
C THR A 26 -23.92 -14.00 -7.02
N LEU A 27 -23.89 -15.34 -7.07
CA LEU A 27 -22.95 -16.14 -6.29
C LEU A 27 -21.49 -15.82 -6.63
N ASN A 28 -21.16 -15.74 -7.91
CA ASN A 28 -19.81 -15.37 -8.33
C ASN A 28 -19.45 -13.95 -7.86
N LYS A 29 -20.36 -12.99 -8.03
CA LYS A 29 -20.16 -11.61 -7.57
C LYS A 29 -19.91 -11.55 -6.06
N ASP A 30 -20.70 -12.25 -5.26
CA ASP A 30 -20.57 -12.26 -3.81
C ASP A 30 -19.29 -12.95 -3.33
N TYR A 31 -18.85 -14.01 -4.03
CA TYR A 31 -17.57 -14.65 -3.78
C TYR A 31 -16.39 -13.66 -3.96
N TYR A 32 -16.34 -12.95 -5.08
CA TYR A 32 -15.29 -11.96 -5.33
C TYR A 32 -15.35 -10.78 -4.36
N ARG A 33 -16.56 -10.34 -3.99
CA ARG A 33 -16.73 -9.25 -3.01
C ARG A 33 -16.16 -9.65 -1.64
N ARG A 34 -16.52 -10.85 -1.15
CA ARG A 34 -16.04 -11.33 0.15
C ARG A 34 -14.52 -11.54 0.18
N ASN A 35 -13.94 -12.07 -0.89
CA ASN A 35 -12.48 -12.22 -0.96
C ASN A 35 -11.76 -10.87 -0.94
N ARG A 36 -12.30 -9.84 -1.60
CA ARG A 36 -11.73 -8.50 -1.55
C ARG A 36 -11.78 -7.90 -0.14
N ASP A 37 -12.90 -8.05 0.54
CA ASP A 37 -13.07 -7.53 1.91
C ASP A 37 -12.08 -8.21 2.87
N LEU A 38 -11.90 -9.53 2.75
CA LEU A 38 -10.88 -10.27 3.51
C LEU A 38 -9.46 -9.81 3.19
N SER A 39 -9.15 -9.57 1.92
CA SER A 39 -7.84 -9.03 1.51
C SER A 39 -7.58 -7.63 2.07
N TYR A 40 -8.58 -6.75 2.10
CA TYR A 40 -8.43 -5.41 2.70
C TYR A 40 -8.18 -5.49 4.20
N ILE A 41 -8.90 -6.36 4.91
CA ILE A 41 -8.66 -6.61 6.35
C ILE A 41 -7.24 -7.17 6.55
N GLY A 42 -6.81 -8.13 5.74
CA GLY A 42 -5.47 -8.71 5.80
C GLY A 42 -4.36 -7.69 5.58
N ILE A 43 -4.50 -6.84 4.56
CA ILE A 43 -3.54 -5.76 4.28
C ILE A 43 -3.53 -4.73 5.41
N GLY A 44 -4.71 -4.37 5.95
CA GLY A 44 -4.80 -3.46 7.09
C GLY A 44 -4.10 -4.00 8.34
N LEU A 45 -4.33 -5.27 8.68
CA LEU A 45 -3.64 -5.95 9.77
C LEU A 45 -2.12 -5.99 9.55
N TRP A 46 -1.68 -6.35 8.35
CA TRP A 46 -0.27 -6.37 7.99
C TRP A 46 0.37 -4.98 8.16
N TYR A 47 -0.30 -3.93 7.69
CA TYR A 47 0.20 -2.55 7.79
C TYR A 47 0.33 -2.08 9.25
N ILE A 48 -0.65 -2.40 10.09
CA ILE A 48 -0.59 -2.08 11.54
C ILE A 48 0.60 -2.79 12.18
N LEU A 49 0.83 -4.07 11.86
CA LEU A 49 1.98 -4.80 12.39
C LEU A 49 3.31 -4.17 11.97
N ASN A 50 3.44 -3.69 10.72
CA ASN A 50 4.65 -3.00 10.26
C ASN A 50 4.89 -1.69 11.02
N ILE A 51 3.84 -0.95 11.35
CA ILE A 51 3.95 0.28 12.16
C ILE A 51 4.39 -0.06 13.58
N VAL A 52 3.78 -1.08 14.19
CA VAL A 52 4.12 -1.50 15.56
C VAL A 52 5.56 -1.98 15.62
N ASP A 53 6.00 -2.80 14.67
CA ASP A 53 7.37 -3.30 14.58
C ASP A 53 8.38 -2.13 14.48
N ALA A 54 8.15 -1.20 13.54
CA ALA A 54 8.98 0.00 13.42
C ALA A 54 8.95 0.91 14.67
N SER A 55 7.80 0.98 15.36
CA SER A 55 7.66 1.79 16.58
C SER A 55 8.37 1.16 17.77
N VAL A 56 8.38 -0.18 17.88
CA VAL A 56 9.08 -0.90 18.94
C VAL A 56 10.58 -0.74 18.80
N ASP A 57 11.13 -0.90 17.59
CA ASP A 57 12.55 -0.66 17.33
C ASP A 57 12.95 0.80 17.53
N ALA A 58 12.09 1.75 17.12
CA ALA A 58 12.32 3.17 17.37
C ALA A 58 12.32 3.52 18.86
N HIS A 59 11.43 2.91 19.66
CA HIS A 59 11.39 3.13 21.10
C HIS A 59 12.55 2.47 21.85
N LEU A 60 13.16 1.43 21.28
CA LEU A 60 14.40 0.84 21.81
C LEU A 60 15.64 1.66 21.42
N PHE A 61 15.64 2.30 20.25
CA PHE A 61 16.70 3.25 19.87
C PHE A 61 16.65 4.53 20.71
N ASP A 62 15.48 5.09 21.01
CA ASP A 62 15.37 6.32 21.83
C ASP A 62 15.86 6.14 23.28
N TYR A 63 15.93 4.90 23.80
CA TYR A 63 16.29 4.64 25.20
C TYR A 63 17.80 4.45 25.46
N ASP A 64 18.61 4.21 24.43
CA ASP A 64 20.08 4.05 24.55
C ASP A 64 20.86 4.95 23.58
N ILE A 65 20.24 6.03 23.07
CA ILE A 65 21.00 7.16 22.54
C ILE A 65 21.33 8.05 23.73
N SER A 66 22.41 7.72 24.44
CA SER A 66 23.15 8.75 25.15
C SER A 66 23.50 9.82 24.12
N ASP A 67 22.89 11.02 24.24
CA ASP A 67 23.15 12.38 23.70
C ASP A 67 24.36 12.68 22.75
N GLU A 68 24.97 11.72 22.07
CA GLU A 68 26.18 11.86 21.26
C GLU A 68 25.93 11.57 19.77
N LEU A 69 24.67 11.41 19.33
CA LEU A 69 24.35 11.39 17.90
C LEU A 69 24.47 12.82 17.33
N THR A 70 25.71 13.28 17.20
CA THR A 70 26.03 14.63 16.74
C THR A 70 26.00 14.63 15.22
N LEU A 71 24.90 15.11 14.65
CA LEU A 71 24.77 15.38 13.23
C LEU A 71 25.76 16.51 12.84
N HIS A 72 26.93 16.14 12.33
CA HIS A 72 27.90 17.11 11.80
C HIS A 72 27.49 17.52 10.38
N ILE A 73 26.84 18.68 10.26
CA ILE A 73 26.63 19.36 8.99
C ILE A 73 27.76 20.38 8.83
N GLU A 74 28.78 20.01 8.07
CA GLU A 74 29.88 20.91 7.75
C GLU A 74 29.77 21.37 6.29
N PRO A 75 29.67 22.69 6.02
CA PRO A 75 29.77 23.21 4.67
C PRO A 75 31.21 23.05 4.17
N GLU A 76 31.43 22.13 3.23
CA GLU A 76 32.75 21.87 2.65
C GLU A 76 32.90 22.68 1.36
N LEU A 77 33.73 23.72 1.40
CA LEU A 77 34.15 24.44 0.19
C LEU A 77 35.29 23.64 -0.46
N PHE A 78 35.01 22.90 -1.52
CA PHE A 78 36.03 22.18 -2.28
C PHE A 78 36.81 23.17 -3.16
N PRO A 79 38.12 23.40 -2.92
CA PRO A 79 38.95 24.15 -3.85
C PRO A 79 39.32 23.25 -5.03
N THR A 80 38.37 22.99 -5.94
CA THR A 80 38.71 22.37 -7.23
C THR A 80 39.20 23.46 -8.17
N SER A 81 40.48 23.39 -8.55
CA SER A 81 41.17 24.14 -9.62
C SER A 81 40.69 25.57 -9.92
N ARG A 82 41.56 26.56 -9.66
CA ARG A 82 41.65 28.02 -9.99
C ARG A 82 40.50 28.83 -10.63
N TYR A 83 39.46 28.24 -11.20
CA TYR A 83 38.36 28.89 -11.92
C TYR A 83 36.96 28.28 -11.67
N THR A 84 36.78 27.31 -10.77
CA THR A 84 35.43 26.78 -10.47
C THR A 84 35.20 26.64 -8.98
N HIS A 85 34.37 27.52 -8.42
CA HIS A 85 33.90 27.39 -7.05
C HIS A 85 32.75 26.37 -7.03
N THR A 86 33.00 25.17 -6.51
CA THR A 86 31.94 24.19 -6.24
C THR A 86 31.60 24.26 -4.76
N MET A 87 30.39 24.75 -4.46
CA MET A 87 29.84 24.74 -3.10
C MET A 87 29.14 23.40 -2.88
N GLY A 88 29.56 22.65 -1.86
CA GLY A 88 28.97 21.37 -1.50
C GLY A 88 28.58 21.34 -0.03
N ILE A 89 27.59 20.53 0.31
CA ILE A 89 27.26 20.19 1.69
C ILE A 89 27.61 18.72 1.87
N LYS A 90 28.45 18.42 2.87
CA LYS A 90 28.79 17.04 3.22
C LYS A 90 28.00 16.66 4.47
N PHE A 91 27.39 15.47 4.41
CA PHE A 91 26.74 14.85 5.55
C PHE A 91 27.58 13.65 5.96
N SER A 92 28.06 13.63 7.21
CA SER A 92 28.72 12.47 7.80
C SER A 92 27.95 11.99 9.02
N PHE A 93 27.69 10.68 9.05
CA PHE A 93 27.10 10.00 10.20
C PHE A 93 28.19 9.17 10.88
N ARG A 94 28.40 9.38 12.17
CA ARG A 94 29.18 8.48 13.03
C ARG A 94 28.21 7.83 14.01
N PHE A 95 28.23 6.50 14.01
CA PHE A 95 27.60 5.60 14.97
C PHE A 95 28.71 4.83 15.69
#